data_AF-A0AAU4T6T4-F1
#
_entry.id   AF-A0AAU4T6T4-F1
#
_cell.length_a   1.000
_cell.length_b   1.000
_cell.length_c   1.000
_cell.angle_alpha   90.00
_cell.angle_beta   90.00
_cell.angle_gamma   90.00
#
_symmetry.space_group_name_H-M   'P 1'
#
loop_
_entity.id
_entity.type
_entity.pdbx_description
1 polymer ?
#
loop_
_entity_poly.entity_id
_entity_poly.type
_entity_poly.pdbx_seq_one_letter_code
_entity_poly.pdbx_strand_id
1 'polypeptide(L)' 'MTELPTTTRPVLLSVEDLVVEYATSSGPFRAVDHVNFSAAPEGTPT' A
#
# COMPACT_ATOMS: atom_id res chain seq x y z
N MET A 1 8.10 -31.61 -13.16
CA MET A 1 7.34 -30.60 -12.41
C MET A 1 8.07 -29.29 -12.65
N THR A 2 7.60 -28.49 -13.61
CA THR A 2 8.28 -27.25 -14.01
C THR A 2 7.70 -26.13 -13.17
N GLU A 3 8.43 -25.69 -12.15
CA GLU A 3 8.08 -24.48 -11.41
C GLU A 3 8.29 -23.28 -12.36
N LEU A 4 7.21 -22.59 -12.74
CA LEU A 4 7.36 -21.31 -13.41
C LEU A 4 8.09 -20.37 -12.43
N PRO A 5 9.09 -19.59 -12.89
CA PRO A 5 9.64 -18.55 -12.05
C PRO A 5 8.51 -17.56 -11.75
N THR A 6 7.99 -17.57 -10.52
CA THR A 6 7.19 -16.47 -10.03
C THR A 6 8.15 -15.30 -9.94
N THR A 7 8.16 -14.41 -10.95
CA THR A 7 8.92 -13.17 -10.86
C THR A 7 8.31 -12.35 -9.73
N THR A 8 8.81 -12.56 -8.52
CA THR A 8 8.48 -11.75 -7.35
C THR A 8 9.05 -10.37 -7.63
N ARG A 9 8.21 -9.46 -8.12
CA ARG A 9 8.58 -8.05 -8.23
C ARG A 9 8.92 -7.57 -6.81
N PRO A 10 10.07 -6.93 -6.60
CA PRO A 10 10.42 -6.45 -5.28
C PRO A 10 9.35 -5.46 -4.81
N VAL A 11 8.83 -5.65 -3.60
CA VAL A 11 7.92 -4.70 -2.96
C VAL A 11 8.77 -3.52 -2.51
N LEU A 12 8.47 -2.32 -3.00
CA LEU A 12 9.21 -1.11 -2.66
C LEU A 12 8.65 -0.46 -1.39
N LEU A 13 7.32 -0.48 -1.26
CA LEU A 13 6.60 0.07 -0.13
C LEU A 13 5.55 -0.95 0.32
N SER A 14 5.52 -1.24 1.61
CA SER A 14 4.44 -1.95 2.26
C SER A 14 3.91 -1.07 3.37
N VAL A 15 2.60 -0.87 3.40
CA VAL A 15 1.90 -0.11 4.43
C VAL A 15 0.84 -1.03 5.03
N GLU A 16 0.91 -1.18 6.34
CA GLU A 16 0.02 -2.01 7.13
C GLU A 16 -0.75 -1.11 8.09
N ASP A 17 -2.06 -1.37 8.20
CA ASP A 17 -2.95 -0.71 9.14
C ASP A 17 -2.91 0.84 9.14
N LEU A 18 -2.86 1.45 7.95
CA LEU A 18 -2.79 2.90 7.84
C LEU A 18 -4.07 3.55 8.33
N VAL A 19 -3.92 4.39 9.35
CA VAL A 19 -4.94 5.32 9.82
C VAL A 19 -4.39 6.75 9.69
N VAL A 20 -5.19 7.63 9.08
CA VAL A 20 -4.89 9.06 8.98
C VAL A 20 -6.06 9.84 9.56
N GLU A 21 -5.78 10.61 10.61
CA GLU A 21 -6.75 11.45 11.29
C GLU A 21 -6.30 12.91 11.27
N TYR A 22 -7.24 13.81 10.99
CA TYR A 22 -7.04 15.24 11.01
C TYR A 22 -7.86 15.86 12.14
N ALA A 23 -7.24 16.74 12.93
CA ALA A 23 -7.98 17.57 13.87
C ALA A 23 -8.75 18.66 13.10
N THR A 24 -10.07 18.74 13.32
CA THR A 24 -10.91 19.79 12.73
C THR A 24 -11.67 20.54 13.83
N SER A 25 -12.25 21.69 13.49
CA SER A 25 -13.08 22.49 14.43
C SER A 25 -14.32 21.74 14.92
N SER A 26 -14.79 20.72 14.20
CA SER A 26 -15.94 19.90 14.56
C SER A 26 -15.57 18.59 15.25
N GLY A 27 -14.27 18.32 15.44
CA GLY A 27 -13.74 17.08 16.01
C GLY A 27 -12.72 16.39 15.10
N PRO A 28 -12.13 15.26 15.52
CA PRO A 28 -11.25 14.49 14.67
C PRO A 28 -12.00 13.93 13.45
N PHE A 29 -11.41 14.05 12.27
CA PHE A 29 -11.90 13.46 11.03
C PHE A 29 -10.94 12.38 10.57
N ARG A 30 -11.43 11.13 10.46
CA ARG A 30 -10.67 10.01 9.94
C ARG A 30 -10.76 9.98 8.40
N ALA A 31 -9.65 10.30 7.75
CA ALA A 31 -9.55 10.35 6.28
C ALA A 31 -9.12 9.01 5.67
N VAL A 32 -8.32 8.23 6.41
CA VAL A 32 -7.91 6.88 6.02
C VAL A 32 -8.16 5.97 7.20
N ASP A 33 -8.80 4.83 6.96
CA ASP A 33 -9.25 3.89 7.98
C ASP A 33 -8.75 2.48 7.68
N HIS A 34 -7.80 1.99 8.49
CA HIS A 34 -7.25 0.63 8.46
C HIS A 34 -6.89 0.13 7.06
N VAL A 35 -6.19 0.97 6.27
CA VAL A 35 -5.82 0.62 4.89
C VAL A 35 -4.53 -0.18 4.86
N ASN A 36 -4.55 -1.28 4.11
CA ASN A 36 -3.39 -2.12 3.83
C ASN A 36 -3.07 -2.03 2.33
N PHE A 37 -1.85 -1.65 1.97
CA PHE A 37 -1.43 -1.63 0.57
C PHE A 37 0.06 -1.87 0.41
N SER A 38 0.42 -2.38 -0.76
CA SER A 38 1.81 -2.49 -1.19
C SER A 38 1.97 -1.86 -2.57
N ALA A 39 3.11 -1.22 -2.79
CA ALA A 39 3.50 -0.67 -4.07
C ALA A 39 4.79 -1.36 -4.55
N ALA A 40 4.75 -1.86 -5.77
CA ALA A 40 5.94 -2.27 -6.50
C ALA A 40 6.54 -1.05 -7.22
N PRO A 41 7.85 -1.05 -7.50
CA PRO A 41 8.42 -0.11 -8.45
C PRO A 41 7.63 -0.18 -9.75
N GLU A 42 7.35 0.98 -10.33
CA GLU A 42 6.79 1.04 -11.68
C GLU A 42 7.76 0.38 -12.66
N GLY A 43 7.35 -0.77 -13.19
CA GLY A 43 7.95 -1.29 -14.41
C GLY A 43 7.36 -0.50 -15.56
N THR A 44 8.20 0.22 -16.31
CA THR A 44 7.81 0.69 -17.64
C THR A 44 7.14 -0.47 -18.39
N PRO A 45 5.88 -0.34 -18.85
CA PRO A 45 5.32 -1.32 -19.76
C PRO A 45 6.06 -1.18 -21.10
N THR A 46 7.01 -2.09 -21.37
CA THR A 46 7.51 -2.37 -22.72
C THR A 46 6.58 -3.33 -23.44
#